data_AF-X0XYL5-F1
#
_entry.id   AF-X0XYL5-F1
#
_cell.length_a   1.000
_cell.length_b   1.000
_cell.length_c   1.000
_cell.angle_alpha   90.00
_cell.angle_beta   90.00
_cell.angle_gamma   90.00
#
_symmetry.space_group_name_H-M   'P 1'
#
loop_
_entity.id
_entity.type
_entity.pdbx_description
1 polymer ?
#
loop_
_entity_poly.entity_id
_entity_poly.type
_entity_poly.pdbx_seq_one_letter_code
_entity_poly.pdbx_strand_id
1 'polypeptide(L)'
;TFLQTTERSFDIINISLLDSLTASAAGLYALNESHLYTIEAIEQALSKLRPKGILSITRMLKNPPRDSLKTLATVAEALGKYRASHPAEHIIMIRSWATATIVVSPHPFSDSQIRDARDFVSRCSFDFVHFPGIKPQDINLNHILEEPVYYQSAQRILSDESATFYHSYPYNIYPATDDRPYFFDFFKWKTLPHMIRAMPRQWLLFSEWGYLILAATLLQAVCASTVFIILPLFIAKPIKAVRS
;
A
#
# COMPACT_ATOMS: atom_id res chain seq x y z
N THR A 1 -19.57 -7.09 -4.24
CA THR A 1 -18.56 -8.15 -3.99
C THR A 1 -19.19 -9.36 -3.34
N PHE A 2 -18.66 -10.58 -3.55
CA PHE A 2 -19.19 -11.83 -2.94
C PHE A 2 -19.42 -11.74 -1.42
N LEU A 3 -18.53 -11.05 -0.69
CA LEU A 3 -18.65 -10.81 0.75
C LEU A 3 -19.86 -9.93 1.13
N GLN A 4 -20.34 -9.06 0.24
CA GLN A 4 -21.53 -8.23 0.47
C GLN A 4 -22.82 -9.05 0.38
N THR A 5 -22.85 -10.07 -0.48
CA THR A 5 -24.06 -10.84 -0.79
C THR A 5 -24.19 -12.12 0.04
N THR A 6 -23.10 -12.60 0.62
CA THR A 6 -23.10 -13.87 1.36
C THR A 6 -23.43 -13.67 2.84
N GLU A 7 -24.28 -14.52 3.40
CA GLU A 7 -24.53 -14.59 4.84
C GLU A 7 -23.57 -15.55 5.57
N ARG A 8 -22.73 -16.28 4.83
CA ARG A 8 -21.81 -17.25 5.43
C ARG A 8 -20.66 -16.57 6.15
N SER A 9 -20.27 -17.16 7.28
CA SER A 9 -19.04 -16.82 8.01
C SER A 9 -17.92 -17.82 7.71
N PHE A 10 -16.68 -17.32 7.66
CA PHE A 10 -15.50 -18.06 7.25
C PHE A 10 -14.49 -18.20 8.39
N ASP A 11 -13.71 -19.29 8.39
CA ASP A 11 -12.57 -19.45 9.28
C ASP A 11 -11.33 -18.73 8.75
N ILE A 12 -11.17 -18.65 7.43
CA ILE A 12 -10.05 -17.98 6.78
C ILE A 12 -10.57 -17.20 5.58
N ILE A 13 -10.20 -15.92 5.50
CA ILE A 13 -10.30 -15.11 4.29
C ILE A 13 -8.87 -14.78 3.88
N ASN A 14 -8.49 -15.08 2.64
CA ASN A 14 -7.14 -14.83 2.16
C ASN A 14 -7.15 -13.93 0.93
N ILE A 15 -6.45 -12.79 1.03
CA ILE A 15 -6.19 -11.89 -0.09
C ILE A 15 -4.79 -12.23 -0.62
N SER A 16 -4.79 -13.03 -1.69
CA SER A 16 -3.60 -13.66 -2.25
C SER A 16 -2.71 -12.68 -3.02
N LEU A 17 -1.42 -13.00 -3.14
CA LEU A 17 -0.45 -12.23 -3.92
C LEU A 17 -0.74 -12.22 -5.43
N LEU A 18 -1.55 -13.14 -5.96
CA LEU A 18 -1.82 -13.31 -7.40
C LEU A 18 -2.36 -12.03 -8.08
N ASP A 19 -3.12 -11.21 -7.36
CA ASP A 19 -3.61 -9.92 -7.87
C ASP A 19 -2.47 -8.90 -8.06
N SER A 20 -1.34 -9.06 -7.36
CA SER A 20 -0.15 -8.21 -7.52
C SER A 20 0.72 -8.62 -8.71
N LEU A 21 0.73 -9.91 -9.07
CA LEU A 21 1.56 -10.46 -10.15
C LEU A 21 0.97 -10.15 -11.52
N THR A 22 -0.34 -10.40 -11.71
CA THR A 22 -1.03 -10.11 -12.98
C THR A 22 -1.11 -8.61 -13.28
N ALA A 23 -1.14 -7.76 -12.23
CA ALA A 23 -1.24 -6.32 -12.38
C ALA A 23 0.11 -5.56 -12.50
N SER A 24 1.23 -6.27 -12.36
CA SER A 24 2.59 -5.71 -12.42
C SER A 24 3.10 -5.36 -13.83
N ALA A 25 2.34 -5.66 -14.89
CA ALA A 25 2.87 -5.74 -16.25
C ALA A 25 3.16 -4.41 -16.99
N ALA A 26 2.85 -3.21 -16.46
CA ALA A 26 3.00 -2.00 -17.29
C ALA A 26 3.17 -0.63 -16.58
N GLY A 27 3.50 -0.55 -15.29
CA GLY A 27 3.75 0.75 -14.62
C GLY A 27 2.54 1.70 -14.50
N LEU A 28 1.36 1.30 -15.00
CA LEU A 28 0.08 2.00 -14.95
C LEU A 28 -0.70 1.74 -13.65
N TYR A 29 -0.09 1.10 -12.65
CA TYR A 29 -0.79 0.51 -11.50
C TYR A 29 -1.26 1.53 -10.44
N ALA A 30 -0.57 2.68 -10.29
CA ALA A 30 -0.97 3.72 -9.36
C ALA A 30 -2.38 4.27 -9.62
N LEU A 31 -2.86 4.15 -10.86
CA LEU A 31 -4.16 4.64 -11.32
C LEU A 31 -5.25 3.55 -11.28
N ASN A 32 -4.89 2.32 -10.92
CA ASN A 32 -5.84 1.21 -10.88
C ASN A 32 -6.56 1.20 -9.53
N GLU A 33 -7.88 1.21 -9.59
CA GLU A 33 -8.75 1.15 -8.42
C GLU A 33 -8.79 -0.26 -7.86
N SER A 34 -8.46 -0.42 -6.58
CA SER A 34 -8.52 -1.69 -5.88
C SER A 34 -9.33 -1.56 -4.60
N HIS A 35 -10.60 -1.94 -4.72
CA HIS A 35 -11.52 -2.03 -3.58
C HIS A 35 -11.26 -3.22 -2.66
N LEU A 36 -10.23 -4.04 -2.90
CA LEU A 36 -9.88 -5.17 -2.03
C LEU A 36 -9.03 -4.76 -0.83
N TYR A 37 -8.38 -3.61 -0.91
CA TYR A 37 -7.42 -3.14 0.10
C TYR A 37 -7.88 -1.82 0.74
N THR A 38 -9.19 -1.57 0.78
CA THR A 38 -9.78 -0.41 1.45
C THR A 38 -10.14 -0.74 2.90
N ILE A 39 -10.28 0.30 3.72
CA ILE A 39 -10.74 0.17 5.10
C ILE A 39 -12.07 -0.58 5.15
N GLU A 40 -13.01 -0.18 4.29
CA GLU A 40 -14.36 -0.72 4.23
C GLU A 40 -14.36 -2.21 3.84
N ALA A 41 -13.49 -2.60 2.89
CA ALA A 41 -13.34 -4.00 2.49
C ALA A 41 -12.73 -4.86 3.59
N ILE A 42 -11.76 -4.34 4.34
CA ILE A 42 -11.16 -5.05 5.48
C ILE A 42 -12.17 -5.18 6.62
N GLU A 43 -12.90 -4.11 6.95
CA GLU A 43 -13.98 -4.13 7.95
C GLU A 43 -15.05 -5.17 7.59
N GLN A 44 -15.44 -5.20 6.31
CA GLN A 44 -16.36 -6.21 5.80
C GLN A 44 -15.79 -7.62 5.93
N ALA A 45 -14.51 -7.83 5.57
CA ALA A 45 -13.88 -9.14 5.72
C ALA A 45 -13.88 -9.58 7.20
N LEU A 46 -13.55 -8.69 8.13
CA LEU A 46 -13.59 -8.96 9.58
C LEU A 46 -15.00 -9.35 10.04
N SER A 47 -16.05 -8.65 9.59
CA SER A 47 -17.44 -8.95 9.94
C SER A 47 -17.92 -10.33 9.45
N LYS A 48 -17.25 -10.92 8.46
CA LYS A 48 -17.56 -12.24 7.89
C LYS A 48 -16.65 -13.34 8.45
N LEU A 49 -15.73 -13.03 9.35
CA LEU A 49 -14.94 -14.04 10.04
C LEU A 49 -15.71 -14.60 11.23
N ARG A 50 -15.52 -15.91 11.48
CA ARG A 50 -15.91 -16.52 12.75
C ARG A 50 -15.03 -15.99 13.89
N PRO A 51 -15.40 -16.16 15.18
CA PRO A 51 -14.64 -15.61 16.30
C PRO A 51 -13.15 -15.98 16.33
N LYS A 52 -12.79 -17.18 15.87
CA LYS A 52 -11.40 -17.67 15.76
C LYS A 52 -10.83 -17.57 14.34
N GLY A 53 -11.57 -16.95 13.43
CA GLY A 53 -11.17 -16.83 12.04
C GLY A 53 -10.13 -15.76 11.83
N ILE A 54 -9.40 -15.85 10.70
CA ILE A 54 -8.33 -14.92 10.36
C ILE A 54 -8.46 -14.38 8.93
N LEU A 55 -8.13 -13.11 8.76
CA LEU A 55 -7.87 -12.48 7.48
C LEU A 55 -6.36 -12.50 7.24
N SER A 56 -5.92 -13.08 6.11
CA SER A 56 -4.52 -13.10 5.70
C SER A 56 -4.34 -12.25 4.44
N ILE A 57 -3.40 -11.32 4.47
CA ILE A 57 -3.06 -10.46 3.34
C ILE A 57 -1.55 -10.53 3.09
N THR A 58 -1.15 -11.00 1.91
CA THR A 58 0.27 -11.10 1.53
C THR A 58 0.63 -10.11 0.43
N ARG A 59 1.71 -9.35 0.61
CA ARG A 59 2.24 -8.38 -0.36
C ARG A 59 3.72 -8.61 -0.62
N MET A 60 4.20 -8.22 -1.80
CA MET A 60 5.63 -8.17 -2.10
C MET A 60 6.33 -7.14 -1.19
N LEU A 61 7.50 -7.51 -0.68
CA LEU A 61 8.40 -6.56 -0.04
C LEU A 61 8.98 -5.62 -1.09
N LYS A 62 9.15 -4.36 -0.68
CA LYS A 62 9.82 -3.34 -1.47
C LYS A 62 10.79 -2.62 -0.56
N ASN A 63 11.92 -2.20 -1.12
CA ASN A 63 12.82 -1.30 -0.43
C ASN A 63 12.82 0.06 -1.16
N PRO A 64 12.49 1.18 -0.49
CA PRO A 64 11.91 1.28 0.84
C PRO A 64 10.50 0.64 0.93
N PRO A 65 10.04 0.24 2.14
CA PRO A 65 8.73 -0.38 2.34
C PRO A 65 7.55 0.48 1.84
N ARG A 66 6.61 -0.13 1.12
CA ARG A 66 5.45 0.58 0.52
C ARG A 66 4.16 -0.18 0.77
N ASP A 67 3.83 -1.13 -0.10
CA ASP A 67 2.58 -1.92 -0.09
C ASP A 67 2.28 -2.51 1.29
N SER A 68 3.27 -3.14 1.91
CA SER A 68 3.11 -3.78 3.22
C SER A 68 2.77 -2.77 4.32
N LEU A 69 3.35 -1.56 4.28
CA LEU A 69 3.07 -0.51 5.25
C LEU A 69 1.69 0.11 5.03
N LYS A 70 1.31 0.38 3.78
CA LYS A 70 -0.03 0.89 3.47
C LYS A 70 -1.11 -0.15 3.82
N THR A 71 -0.81 -1.44 3.61
CA THR A 71 -1.70 -2.54 4.06
C THR A 71 -1.86 -2.51 5.57
N LEU A 72 -0.76 -2.44 6.32
CA LEU A 72 -0.81 -2.38 7.79
C LEU A 72 -1.57 -1.16 8.29
N ALA A 73 -1.33 0.01 7.70
CA ALA A 73 -2.04 1.25 8.01
C ALA A 73 -3.55 1.10 7.76
N THR A 74 -3.93 0.53 6.62
CA THR A 74 -5.34 0.28 6.27
C THR A 74 -6.00 -0.71 7.23
N VAL A 75 -5.30 -1.78 7.59
CA VAL A 75 -5.76 -2.77 8.58
C VAL A 75 -5.95 -2.13 9.96
N ALA A 76 -4.99 -1.33 10.42
CA ALA A 76 -5.05 -0.68 11.72
C ALA A 76 -6.25 0.28 11.82
N GLU A 77 -6.48 1.07 10.78
CA GLU A 77 -7.63 1.98 10.69
C GLU A 77 -8.96 1.22 10.62
N ALA A 78 -9.00 0.11 9.85
CA ALA A 78 -10.19 -0.74 9.76
C ALA A 78 -10.56 -1.41 11.10
N LEU A 79 -9.57 -1.86 11.86
CA LEU A 79 -9.80 -2.37 13.23
C LEU A 79 -10.33 -1.28 14.15
N GLY A 80 -9.85 -0.04 14.01
CA GLY A 80 -10.40 1.13 14.70
C GLY A 80 -11.88 1.36 14.39
N LYS A 81 -12.27 1.35 13.11
CA LYS A 81 -13.69 1.45 12.69
C LYS A 81 -14.54 0.26 13.14
N TYR A 82 -13.96 -0.94 13.12
CA TYR A 82 -14.57 -2.17 13.65
C TYR A 82 -14.73 -2.16 15.19
N ARG A 83 -14.28 -1.09 15.87
CA ARG A 83 -14.34 -0.89 17.33
C ARG A 83 -13.55 -1.93 18.13
N ALA A 84 -12.49 -2.47 17.53
CA ALA A 84 -11.53 -3.30 18.25
C ALA A 84 -10.77 -2.43 19.27
N SER A 85 -10.75 -2.84 20.53
CA SER A 85 -9.88 -2.22 21.53
C SER A 85 -8.44 -2.63 21.25
N HIS A 86 -7.51 -1.67 21.23
CA HIS A 86 -6.09 -1.89 20.94
C HIS A 86 -5.83 -2.67 19.63
N PRO A 87 -5.96 -2.02 18.45
CA PRO A 87 -5.78 -2.68 17.14
C PRO A 87 -4.49 -3.52 17.00
N ALA A 88 -3.41 -3.13 17.68
CA ALA A 88 -2.15 -3.87 17.67
C ALA A 88 -2.27 -5.31 18.22
N GLU A 89 -3.23 -5.59 19.11
CA GLU A 89 -3.45 -6.92 19.69
C GLU A 89 -4.13 -7.89 18.71
N HIS A 90 -4.74 -7.35 17.65
CA HIS A 90 -5.48 -8.09 16.63
C HIS A 90 -4.64 -8.42 15.39
N ILE A 91 -3.35 -8.07 15.40
CA ILE A 91 -2.47 -8.16 14.23
C ILE A 91 -1.23 -9.00 14.54
N ILE A 92 -0.91 -9.90 13.61
CA ILE A 92 0.42 -10.51 13.49
C ILE A 92 0.95 -10.19 12.11
N MET A 93 2.17 -9.69 12.01
CA MET A 93 2.84 -9.40 10.75
C MET A 93 4.20 -10.10 10.71
N ILE A 94 4.43 -10.82 9.62
CA ILE A 94 5.67 -11.55 9.37
C ILE A 94 6.22 -11.17 8.00
N ARG A 95 7.51 -11.40 7.80
CA ARG A 95 8.17 -11.22 6.51
C ARG A 95 9.07 -12.41 6.17
N SER A 96 9.11 -12.74 4.89
CA SER A 96 10.13 -13.59 4.28
C SER A 96 11.21 -12.70 3.65
N TRP A 97 12.05 -13.28 2.79
CA TRP A 97 12.99 -12.51 1.96
C TRP A 97 12.29 -11.68 0.87
N ALA A 98 11.08 -12.05 0.43
CA ALA A 98 10.40 -11.43 -0.72
C ALA A 98 8.99 -10.90 -0.42
N THR A 99 8.34 -11.36 0.65
CA THR A 99 6.95 -11.03 0.97
C THR A 99 6.75 -10.64 2.43
N ALA A 100 5.74 -9.80 2.69
CA ALA A 100 5.16 -9.60 4.01
C ALA A 100 3.75 -10.19 4.03
N THR A 101 3.41 -10.86 5.12
CA THR A 101 2.05 -11.33 5.39
C THR A 101 1.54 -10.70 6.67
N ILE A 102 0.37 -10.08 6.59
CA ILE A 102 -0.38 -9.55 7.73
C ILE A 102 -1.56 -10.48 7.97
N VAL A 103 -1.66 -10.97 9.20
CA VAL A 103 -2.77 -11.77 9.68
C VAL A 103 -3.54 -10.94 10.70
N VAL A 104 -4.86 -10.88 10.53
CA VAL A 104 -5.76 -10.07 11.34
C VAL A 104 -6.88 -10.95 11.88
N SER A 105 -7.24 -10.75 13.14
CA SER A 105 -8.33 -11.48 13.80
C SER A 105 -9.38 -10.51 14.35
N PRO A 106 -10.67 -10.85 14.33
CA PRO A 106 -11.72 -10.03 14.96
C PRO A 106 -11.57 -9.96 16.49
N HIS A 107 -10.80 -10.88 17.10
CA HIS A 107 -10.47 -10.89 18.53
C HIS A 107 -8.95 -10.81 18.75
N PRO A 108 -8.48 -10.28 19.90
CA PRO A 108 -7.05 -10.26 20.24
C PRO A 108 -6.41 -11.65 20.13
N PHE A 109 -5.19 -11.71 19.61
CA PHE A 109 -4.47 -12.98 19.54
C PHE A 109 -4.06 -13.45 20.94
N SER A 110 -4.40 -14.69 21.24
CA SER A 110 -4.00 -15.36 22.48
C SER A 110 -2.53 -15.80 22.45
N ASP A 111 -1.93 -15.99 23.62
CA ASP A 111 -0.56 -16.50 23.74
C ASP A 111 -0.35 -17.85 23.03
N SER A 112 -1.37 -18.71 22.97
CA SER A 112 -1.29 -19.96 22.19
C SER A 112 -1.17 -19.70 20.70
N GLN A 113 -1.94 -18.77 20.15
CA GLN A 113 -1.84 -18.42 18.72
C GLN A 113 -0.51 -17.74 18.40
N ILE A 114 0.02 -16.93 19.32
CA ILE A 114 1.34 -16.32 19.18
C ILE A 114 2.45 -17.39 19.21
N ARG A 115 2.33 -18.42 20.06
CA ARG A 115 3.24 -19.59 20.03
C ARG A 115 3.17 -20.34 18.71
N ASP A 116 1.97 -20.63 18.21
CA ASP A 116 1.78 -21.30 16.92
C ASP A 116 2.42 -20.49 15.77
N ALA A 117 2.26 -19.17 15.80
CA ALA A 117 2.90 -18.27 14.85
C ALA A 117 4.43 -18.31 14.96
N ARG A 118 4.99 -18.38 16.17
CA ARG A 118 6.44 -18.48 16.41
C ARG A 118 7.01 -19.78 15.84
N ASP A 119 6.32 -20.89 16.04
CA ASP A 119 6.70 -22.18 15.48
C ASP A 119 6.66 -22.16 13.94
N PHE A 120 5.64 -21.52 13.36
CA PHE A 120 5.56 -21.31 11.91
C PHE A 120 6.73 -20.47 11.38
N VAL A 121 6.99 -19.31 12.01
CA VAL A 121 8.07 -18.40 11.62
C VAL A 121 9.43 -19.08 11.72
N SER A 122 9.68 -19.83 12.79
CA SER A 122 10.92 -20.59 12.97
C SER A 122 11.10 -21.66 11.89
N ARG A 123 10.06 -22.46 11.61
CA ARG A 123 10.10 -23.52 10.59
C ARG A 123 10.35 -22.99 9.18
N CYS A 124 9.82 -21.80 8.87
CA CYS A 124 9.97 -21.17 7.56
C CYS A 124 11.17 -20.23 7.45
N SER A 125 11.96 -20.07 8.53
CA SER A 125 13.05 -19.09 8.63
C SER A 125 12.59 -17.66 8.29
N PHE A 126 11.37 -17.31 8.67
CA PHE A 126 10.83 -15.97 8.48
C PHE A 126 11.19 -15.06 9.65
N ASP A 127 10.88 -13.77 9.55
CA ASP A 127 11.06 -12.80 10.62
C ASP A 127 9.73 -12.19 11.02
N PHE A 128 9.57 -11.92 12.31
CA PHE A 128 8.47 -11.09 12.77
C PHE A 128 8.70 -9.61 12.42
N VAL A 129 7.61 -8.94 12.09
CA VAL A 129 7.51 -7.48 12.00
C VAL A 129 6.65 -6.95 13.14
N HIS A 130 5.58 -7.67 13.49
CA HIS A 130 4.72 -7.34 14.63
C HIS A 130 4.01 -8.59 15.15
N PHE A 131 3.82 -8.66 16.46
CA PHE A 131 2.83 -9.49 17.15
C PHE A 131 2.56 -8.85 18.52
N PRO A 132 1.47 -9.18 19.23
CA PRO A 132 1.19 -8.59 20.53
C PRO A 132 2.32 -8.89 21.53
N GLY A 133 2.94 -7.85 22.08
CA GLY A 133 4.07 -7.99 23.01
C GLY A 133 5.45 -8.23 22.36
N ILE A 134 5.59 -7.98 21.06
CA ILE A 134 6.87 -8.09 20.34
C ILE A 134 7.97 -7.23 20.98
N LYS A 135 9.20 -7.76 21.04
CA LYS A 135 10.38 -7.05 21.55
C LYS A 135 11.47 -6.93 20.47
N PRO A 136 12.41 -5.98 20.60
CA PRO A 136 13.53 -5.83 19.65
C PRO A 136 14.38 -7.09 19.45
N GLN A 137 14.41 -8.00 20.43
CA GLN A 137 15.13 -9.28 20.34
C GLN A 137 14.41 -10.34 19.48
N ASP A 138 13.14 -10.14 19.14
CA ASP A 138 12.33 -11.08 18.35
C ASP A 138 12.41 -10.80 16.83
N ILE A 139 13.11 -9.74 16.41
CA ILE A 139 13.09 -9.24 15.03
C ILE A 139 14.45 -9.34 14.34
N ASN A 140 14.42 -9.35 13.01
CA ASN A 140 15.61 -9.27 12.16
C ASN A 140 16.66 -10.36 12.45
N LEU A 141 16.21 -11.60 12.62
CA LEU A 141 17.02 -12.75 13.02
C LEU A 141 17.49 -13.59 11.83
N ASN A 142 16.59 -13.85 10.86
CA ASN A 142 16.86 -14.72 9.71
C ASN A 142 17.25 -13.91 8.47
N HIS A 143 16.43 -12.94 8.08
CA HIS A 143 16.69 -12.05 6.94
C HIS A 143 17.19 -10.69 7.43
N ILE A 144 18.46 -10.64 7.84
CA ILE A 144 19.09 -9.49 8.46
C ILE A 144 19.12 -8.29 7.49
N LEU A 145 18.46 -7.21 7.89
CA LEU A 145 18.55 -5.89 7.30
C LEU A 145 19.48 -5.02 8.14
N GLU A 146 20.13 -4.04 7.51
CA GLU A 146 20.99 -3.05 8.19
C GLU A 146 20.23 -2.33 9.32
N GLU A 147 18.99 -1.94 9.04
CA GLU A 147 18.04 -1.46 10.03
C GLU A 147 16.75 -2.29 9.97
N PRO A 148 16.09 -2.56 11.10
CA PRO A 148 14.82 -3.28 11.14
C PRO A 148 13.64 -2.38 10.73
N VAL A 149 13.74 -1.78 9.53
CA VAL A 149 12.85 -0.73 9.01
C VAL A 149 11.37 -1.12 9.01
N TYR A 150 11.07 -2.41 8.78
CA TYR A 150 9.69 -2.92 8.82
C TYR A 150 9.12 -2.89 10.23
N TYR A 151 9.88 -3.37 11.23
CA TYR A 151 9.47 -3.34 12.62
C TYR A 151 9.28 -1.90 13.10
N GLN A 152 10.28 -1.03 12.87
CA GLN A 152 10.21 0.37 13.27
C GLN A 152 9.01 1.11 12.64
N SER A 153 8.76 0.87 11.36
CA SER A 153 7.60 1.44 10.67
C SER A 153 6.29 0.90 11.23
N ALA A 154 6.20 -0.42 11.48
CA ALA A 154 5.01 -1.02 12.06
C ALA A 154 4.68 -0.47 13.46
N GLN A 155 5.70 -0.28 14.31
CA GLN A 155 5.50 0.32 15.64
C GLN A 155 4.94 1.74 15.55
N ARG A 156 5.38 2.55 14.58
CA ARG A 156 4.85 3.91 14.37
C ARG A 156 3.44 3.92 13.78
N ILE A 157 3.12 2.96 12.92
CA ILE A 157 1.78 2.81 12.32
C ILE A 157 0.76 2.39 13.38
N LEU A 158 1.17 1.52 14.31
CA LEU A 158 0.32 0.97 15.36
C LEU A 158 0.30 1.80 16.65
N SER A 159 0.92 2.97 16.65
CA SER A 159 0.92 3.92 17.77
C SER A 159 0.12 5.19 17.44
N ASP A 160 0.01 6.07 18.44
CA ASP A 160 -0.63 7.39 18.27
C ASP A 160 0.15 8.33 17.32
N GLU A 161 1.36 7.95 16.90
CA GLU A 161 2.20 8.72 15.97
C GLU A 161 1.87 8.45 14.49
N SER A 162 0.91 7.55 14.21
CA SER A 162 0.59 7.06 12.86
C SER A 162 0.38 8.18 11.84
N ALA A 163 -0.41 9.21 12.17
CA ALA A 163 -0.68 10.34 11.28
C ALA A 163 0.59 11.14 10.93
N THR A 164 1.45 11.40 11.92
CA THR A 164 2.73 12.09 11.74
C THR A 164 3.69 11.24 10.91
N PHE A 165 3.69 9.93 11.12
CA PHE A 165 4.48 9.00 10.33
C PHE A 165 4.01 8.97 8.87
N TYR A 166 2.71 8.86 8.60
CA TYR A 166 2.17 8.88 7.24
C TYR A 166 2.55 10.15 6.49
N HIS A 167 2.55 11.30 7.16
CA HIS A 167 2.93 12.57 6.55
C HIS A 167 4.42 12.61 6.19
N SER A 168 5.29 12.26 7.15
CA SER A 168 6.75 12.34 7.00
C SER A 168 7.36 11.24 6.13
N TYR A 169 6.68 10.10 5.95
CA TYR A 169 7.19 8.99 5.15
C TYR A 169 7.38 9.38 3.67
N PRO A 170 8.44 8.93 2.98
CA PRO A 170 8.73 9.35 1.60
C PRO A 170 7.66 8.94 0.57
N TYR A 171 6.87 7.91 0.85
CA TYR A 171 5.80 7.39 -0.01
C TYR A 171 4.41 7.60 0.59
N ASN A 172 3.38 7.58 -0.26
CA ASN A 172 1.98 7.59 0.15
C ASN A 172 1.57 6.24 0.74
N ILE A 173 1.59 6.15 2.06
CA ILE A 173 1.15 4.97 2.82
C ILE A 173 -0.14 5.22 3.62
N TYR A 174 -0.88 6.28 3.29
CA TYR A 174 -2.16 6.56 3.93
C TYR A 174 -3.14 5.41 3.68
N PRO A 175 -3.98 5.04 4.67
CA PRO A 175 -5.04 4.06 4.49
C PRO A 175 -5.90 4.33 3.24
N ALA A 176 -6.17 3.30 2.44
CA ALA A 176 -7.07 3.43 1.29
C ALA A 176 -8.55 3.33 1.74
N THR A 177 -9.42 4.10 1.10
CA THR A 177 -10.88 4.08 1.33
C THR A 177 -11.61 3.75 0.04
N ASP A 178 -12.88 3.35 0.12
CA ASP A 178 -13.71 3.16 -1.07
C ASP A 178 -13.91 4.45 -1.90
N ASP A 179 -13.86 5.63 -1.27
CA ASP A 179 -13.90 6.94 -1.97
C ASP A 179 -12.58 7.27 -2.69
N ARG A 180 -11.47 6.63 -2.29
CA ARG A 180 -10.13 6.81 -2.88
C ARG A 180 -9.42 5.44 -2.96
N PRO A 181 -9.89 4.52 -3.82
CA PRO A 181 -9.45 3.13 -3.85
C PRO A 181 -8.09 2.93 -4.54
N TYR A 182 -7.24 3.96 -4.57
CA TYR A 182 -5.91 3.94 -5.20
C TYR A 182 -4.87 3.37 -4.24
N PHE A 183 -5.01 2.09 -3.88
CA PHE A 183 -4.09 1.43 -2.97
C PHE A 183 -2.64 1.46 -3.50
N PHE A 184 -2.45 1.34 -4.81
CA PHE A 184 -1.11 1.32 -5.43
C PHE A 184 -0.53 2.69 -5.73
N ASP A 185 -1.26 3.76 -5.42
CA ASP A 185 -0.69 5.10 -5.43
C ASP A 185 0.21 5.31 -4.21
N PHE A 186 1.51 5.15 -4.44
CA PHE A 186 2.57 5.43 -3.46
C PHE A 186 3.26 6.76 -3.72
N PHE A 187 2.89 7.48 -4.78
CA PHE A 187 3.62 8.66 -5.21
C PHE A 187 3.31 9.88 -4.34
N LYS A 188 4.33 10.70 -4.08
CA LYS A 188 4.20 11.96 -3.34
C LYS A 188 4.92 13.06 -4.10
N TRP A 189 4.17 14.01 -4.65
CA TRP A 189 4.72 15.18 -5.36
C TRP A 189 5.71 15.98 -4.50
N LYS A 190 5.43 16.10 -3.19
CA LYS A 190 6.26 16.88 -2.25
C LYS A 190 7.65 16.26 -2.03
N THR A 191 7.81 14.94 -2.17
CA THR A 191 9.07 14.24 -1.94
C THR A 191 9.92 14.13 -3.21
N LEU A 192 9.33 14.35 -4.39
CA LEU A 192 10.01 14.26 -5.68
C LEU A 192 11.28 15.14 -5.79
N PRO A 193 11.28 16.45 -5.42
CA PRO A 193 12.48 17.27 -5.52
C PRO A 193 13.61 16.77 -4.62
N HIS A 194 13.28 16.23 -3.45
CA HIS A 194 14.24 15.69 -2.52
C HIS A 194 14.84 14.37 -3.05
N MET A 195 14.01 13.47 -3.60
CA MET A 195 14.47 12.22 -4.22
C MET A 195 15.41 12.48 -5.41
N ILE A 196 15.09 13.44 -6.28
CA ILE A 196 15.95 13.80 -7.43
C ILE A 196 17.32 14.29 -6.96
N ARG A 197 17.38 15.09 -5.89
CA ARG A 197 18.63 15.60 -5.34
C ARG A 197 19.45 14.54 -4.59
N ALA A 198 18.79 13.71 -3.80
CA ALA A 198 19.44 12.69 -2.97
C ALA A 198 19.90 11.48 -3.78
N MET A 199 19.18 11.13 -4.85
CA MET A 199 19.41 9.91 -5.64
C MET A 199 19.33 10.17 -7.16
N PRO A 200 20.18 11.04 -7.74
CA PRO A 200 20.03 11.50 -9.13
C PRO A 200 20.11 10.38 -10.18
N ARG A 201 20.74 9.24 -9.87
CA ARG A 201 20.82 8.07 -10.77
C ARG A 201 19.77 6.99 -10.53
N GLN A 202 19.15 6.95 -9.34
CA GLN A 202 18.27 5.85 -8.94
C GLN A 202 16.83 6.30 -8.68
N TRP A 203 16.55 7.60 -8.60
CA TRP A 203 15.20 8.12 -8.35
C TRP A 203 14.18 7.59 -9.37
N LEU A 204 14.60 7.36 -10.62
CA LEU A 204 13.77 6.77 -11.68
C LEU A 204 13.36 5.31 -11.39
N LEU A 205 14.18 4.52 -10.71
CA LEU A 205 13.86 3.14 -10.32
C LEU A 205 12.87 3.10 -9.15
N PHE A 206 12.87 4.14 -8.31
CA PHE A 206 12.02 4.26 -7.13
C PHE A 206 10.74 5.07 -7.36
N SER A 207 10.64 5.79 -8.49
CA SER A 207 9.46 6.56 -8.86
C SER A 207 8.43 5.67 -9.57
N GLU A 208 7.16 5.78 -9.19
CA GLU A 208 6.06 5.10 -9.88
C GLU A 208 5.91 5.72 -11.28
N TRP A 209 6.33 4.99 -12.32
CA TRP A 209 6.44 5.47 -13.71
C TRP A 209 5.13 6.06 -14.26
N GLY A 210 3.97 5.59 -13.78
CA GLY A 210 2.66 6.00 -14.27
C GLY A 210 2.43 7.51 -14.27
N TYR A 211 2.74 8.21 -13.17
CA TYR A 211 2.53 9.66 -13.10
C TYR A 211 3.51 10.44 -13.96
N LEU A 212 4.76 9.97 -14.08
CA LEU A 212 5.77 10.63 -14.90
C LEU A 212 5.44 10.50 -16.40
N ILE A 213 5.00 9.31 -16.83
CA ILE A 213 4.56 9.07 -18.20
C ILE A 213 3.31 9.90 -18.50
N LEU A 214 2.33 9.96 -17.59
CA LEU A 214 1.16 10.82 -17.75
C LEU A 214 1.54 12.31 -17.88
N ALA A 215 2.42 12.81 -17.02
CA ALA A 215 2.88 14.19 -17.10
C ALA A 215 3.64 14.48 -18.40
N ALA A 216 4.51 13.57 -18.83
CA ALA A 216 5.26 13.68 -20.08
C ALA A 216 4.35 13.64 -21.32
N THR A 217 3.37 12.74 -21.34
CA THR A 217 2.39 12.63 -22.43
C THR A 217 1.46 13.83 -22.48
N LEU A 218 1.04 14.35 -21.31
CA LEU A 218 0.28 15.61 -21.23
C LEU A 218 1.10 16.78 -21.78
N LEU A 219 2.38 16.90 -21.39
CA LEU A 219 3.27 17.95 -21.91
C LEU A 219 3.44 17.82 -23.42
N GLN A 220 3.65 16.61 -23.94
CA GLN A 220 3.74 16.34 -25.37
C GLN A 220 2.44 16.74 -26.10
N ALA A 221 1.28 16.41 -25.54
CA ALA A 221 -0.02 16.77 -26.11
C ALA A 221 -0.25 18.28 -26.12
N VAL A 222 0.13 18.99 -25.04
CA VAL A 222 0.05 20.46 -24.96
C VAL A 222 0.98 21.11 -25.99
N CYS A 223 2.23 20.65 -26.09
CA CYS A 223 3.19 21.15 -27.09
C CYS A 223 2.68 20.92 -28.52
N ALA A 224 2.24 19.70 -28.84
CA ALA A 224 1.71 19.38 -30.16
C ALA A 224 0.46 20.21 -30.48
N SER A 225 -0.47 20.34 -29.53
CA SER A 225 -1.68 21.17 -29.70
C SER A 225 -1.33 22.64 -29.91
N THR A 226 -0.37 23.17 -29.15
CA THR A 226 0.12 24.55 -29.29
C THR A 226 0.70 24.76 -30.68
N VAL A 227 1.57 23.86 -31.16
CA VAL A 227 2.11 23.93 -32.53
C VAL A 227 0.98 23.86 -33.55
N PHE A 228 0.05 22.91 -33.46
CA PHE A 228 -1.02 22.76 -34.45
C PHE A 228 -2.07 23.88 -34.43
N ILE A 229 -2.26 24.59 -33.32
CA ILE A 229 -3.18 25.73 -33.23
C ILE A 229 -2.50 27.03 -33.68
N ILE A 230 -1.25 27.25 -33.25
CA ILE A 230 -0.55 28.51 -33.49
C ILE A 230 0.08 28.55 -34.89
N LEU A 231 0.61 27.42 -35.38
CA LEU A 231 1.28 27.36 -36.69
C LEU A 231 0.36 27.79 -37.85
N PRO A 232 -0.92 27.36 -37.95
CA PRO A 232 -1.82 27.83 -38.98
C PRO A 232 -2.14 29.32 -38.87
N LEU A 233 -2.15 29.92 -37.68
CA LEU A 233 -2.40 31.35 -37.52
C LEU A 233 -1.28 32.22 -38.10
N PHE A 234 -0.04 31.71 -38.12
CA PHE A 234 1.09 32.39 -38.77
C PHE A 234 1.18 32.13 -40.28
N ILE A 235 0.64 31.01 -40.76
CA ILE A 235 0.67 30.63 -42.18
C ILE A 235 -0.59 31.14 -42.93
N ALA A 236 -1.73 31.23 -42.26
CA ALA A 236 -2.98 31.70 -42.86
C ALA A 236 -2.90 33.20 -43.13
N LYS A 237 -2.93 33.57 -44.42
CA LYS A 237 -3.03 34.98 -44.83
C LYS A 237 -4.37 35.56 -44.35
N PRO A 238 -4.41 36.83 -43.91
CA PRO A 238 -5.64 37.47 -43.50
C PRO A 238 -6.65 37.42 -44.65
N ILE A 239 -7.85 36.90 -44.36
CA ILE A 239 -8.97 36.96 -45.30
C ILE A 239 -9.30 38.44 -45.48
N LYS A 240 -9.04 38.99 -46.68
CA LYS A 240 -9.48 40.34 -47.03
C LYS A 240 -11.00 40.38 -46.89
N ALA A 241 -11.50 41.16 -45.94
CA ALA A 241 -12.93 41.46 -45.84
C ALA A 241 -13.38 42.08 -47.17
N VAL A 242 -14.34 41.45 -47.85
CA VAL A 242 -15.00 42.00 -49.02
C VAL A 242 -15.84 43.17 -48.53
N ARG A 243 -15.42 44.41 -48.83
CA ARG A 243 -16.26 45.60 -48.65
C ARG A 243 -17.37 45.57 -49.70
N SER A 244 -18.61 45.51 -49.24
CA SER A 244 -19.82 45.80 -50.02
C SER A 244 -19.93 47.28 -50.34
#